data_AF-A0A7C6DM97-F1
#
_entry.id   AF-A0A7C6DM97-F1
#
_cell.length_a   1.000
_cell.length_b   1.000
_cell.length_c   1.000
_cell.angle_alpha   90.00
_cell.angle_beta   90.00
_cell.angle_gamma   90.00
#
_symmetry.space_group_name_H-M   'P 1'
#
loop_
_entity.id
_entity.type
_entity.pdbx_description
1 polymer ?
#
loop_
_entity_poly.entity_id
_entity_poly.type
_entity_poly.pdbx_seq_one_letter_code
_entity_poly.pdbx_strand_id
1 'polypeptide(L)'
;RDLPANHPAYTANFPVPRGTDHNNLRGVSNGLRELIVLYPGGDMSWKWHSAGGAFLPRNSAYATLANLHLYVTDRANPRYKGEDTWIDRDPLAPRPARSLRIARLQHQGNWDPEPAGWVRLANLLANRNGIELQVDPVFVPEAAVHRLAHITDTRSLQFDESDKARLRQYIDGGGVLLFDAAGGSPEAAASFEPLLRELYPYHVTIEPLPLDHPIYHMKSLGGEDIDRVRYRRRESNLDIVPIPRLRAASRDGRIIAIISAEDLSGGLVGYSTAGLEGYAPGSAISLVRNILLWRLDPASGPSD
;
A
#
# COMPACT_ATOMS: atom_id res chain seq x y z
N ARG A 1 4.49 -20.48 6.90
CA ARG A 1 3.15 -21.10 7.07
C ARG A 1 2.81 -21.92 5.84
N ASP A 2 1.85 -22.83 5.89
CA ASP A 2 1.32 -23.42 4.67
C ASP A 2 0.53 -22.37 3.87
N LEU A 3 0.57 -22.43 2.54
CA LEU A 3 -0.27 -21.56 1.72
C LEU A 3 -1.74 -22.01 1.83
N PRO A 4 -2.69 -21.07 1.97
CA PRO A 4 -4.10 -21.41 2.04
C PRO A 4 -4.59 -21.97 0.69
N ALA A 5 -5.63 -22.80 0.71
CA ALA A 5 -6.09 -23.51 -0.50
C ALA A 5 -6.62 -22.57 -1.60
N ASN A 6 -7.07 -21.37 -1.23
CA ASN A 6 -7.52 -20.33 -2.15
C ASN A 6 -6.37 -19.43 -2.66
N HIS A 7 -5.12 -19.67 -2.26
CA HIS A 7 -3.99 -18.86 -2.69
C HIS A 7 -3.82 -18.89 -4.22
N PRO A 8 -3.49 -17.77 -4.89
CA PRO A 8 -3.32 -17.70 -6.35
C PRO A 8 -2.35 -18.74 -6.92
N ALA A 9 -1.32 -19.15 -6.18
CA ALA A 9 -0.43 -20.24 -6.57
C ALA A 9 -1.15 -21.58 -6.87
N TYR A 10 -2.35 -21.79 -6.33
CA TYR A 10 -3.19 -22.96 -6.61
C TYR A 10 -4.35 -22.68 -7.55
N THR A 11 -4.80 -21.43 -7.67
CA THR A 11 -6.10 -21.08 -8.28
C THR A 11 -6.01 -20.12 -9.46
N ALA A 12 -4.88 -19.45 -9.70
CA ALA A 12 -4.80 -18.32 -10.62
C ALA A 12 -5.19 -18.65 -12.07
N ASN A 13 -4.83 -19.83 -12.57
CA ASN A 13 -5.18 -20.29 -13.92
C ASN A 13 -5.32 -21.81 -14.02
N PHE A 14 -4.41 -22.55 -13.40
CA PHE A 14 -4.42 -24.01 -13.38
C PHE A 14 -4.86 -24.49 -11.99
N PRO A 15 -6.16 -24.74 -11.76
CA PRO A 15 -6.66 -25.14 -10.46
C PRO A 15 -6.05 -26.49 -10.04
N VAL A 16 -5.37 -26.50 -8.90
CA VAL A 16 -4.75 -27.71 -8.34
C VAL A 16 -5.15 -27.90 -6.87
N PRO A 17 -5.48 -29.14 -6.46
CA PRO A 17 -5.78 -29.41 -5.06
C PRO A 17 -4.51 -29.29 -4.22
N ARG A 18 -4.62 -28.59 -3.08
CA ARG A 18 -3.64 -28.68 -1.99
C ARG A 18 -3.70 -30.09 -1.38
N GLY A 19 -2.60 -30.55 -0.79
CA GLY A 19 -2.55 -31.83 -0.08
C GLY A 19 -1.94 -32.98 -0.86
N THR A 20 -1.64 -32.81 -2.14
CA THR A 20 -0.91 -33.81 -2.94
C THR A 20 0.61 -33.67 -2.72
N ASP A 21 1.38 -34.70 -3.08
CA ASP A 21 2.83 -34.79 -2.82
C ASP A 21 3.67 -33.56 -3.22
N HIS A 22 3.21 -32.77 -4.19
CA HIS A 22 3.93 -31.58 -4.69
C HIS A 22 3.13 -30.28 -4.65
N ASN A 23 1.89 -30.29 -4.14
CA ASN A 23 1.04 -29.10 -4.02
C ASN A 23 0.90 -28.63 -2.57
N ASN A 24 1.88 -28.94 -1.72
CA ASN A 24 1.92 -28.52 -0.32
C ASN A 24 2.85 -27.30 -0.15
N LEU A 25 2.61 -26.25 -0.93
CA LEU A 25 3.45 -25.05 -0.88
C LEU A 25 3.39 -24.39 0.50
N ARG A 26 4.54 -23.93 0.95
CA ARG A 26 4.69 -23.13 2.16
C ARG A 26 5.20 -21.75 1.79
N GLY A 27 4.82 -20.76 2.57
CA GLY A 27 5.15 -19.36 2.34
C GLY A 27 5.65 -18.64 3.58
N VAL A 28 6.52 -17.66 3.34
CA VAL A 28 6.81 -16.57 4.27
C VAL A 28 6.22 -15.31 3.67
N SER A 29 5.33 -14.64 4.41
CA SER A 29 4.59 -13.48 3.93
C SER A 29 4.75 -12.30 4.87
N ASN A 30 4.73 -11.10 4.30
CA ASN A 30 4.63 -9.82 5.02
C ASN A 30 3.19 -9.32 5.19
N GLY A 31 2.18 -10.16 4.89
CA GLY A 31 0.77 -9.81 4.93
C GLY A 31 0.18 -9.35 3.59
N LEU A 32 0.99 -8.84 2.66
CA LEU A 32 0.52 -8.44 1.31
C LEU A 32 0.88 -9.51 0.28
N ARG A 33 2.12 -9.98 0.34
CA ARG A 33 2.66 -10.93 -0.64
C ARG A 33 3.47 -12.03 0.01
N GLU A 34 3.68 -13.10 -0.73
CA GLU A 34 4.66 -14.12 -0.39
C GLU A 34 6.06 -13.62 -0.77
N LEU A 35 6.95 -13.53 0.22
CA LEU A 35 8.36 -13.19 0.04
C LEU A 35 9.18 -14.43 -0.34
N ILE A 36 8.80 -15.58 0.20
CA ILE A 36 9.43 -16.88 -0.06
C ILE A 36 8.31 -17.87 -0.31
N VAL A 37 8.42 -18.64 -1.39
CA VAL A 37 7.58 -19.82 -1.65
C VAL A 37 8.48 -21.04 -1.64
N LEU A 38 8.12 -22.02 -0.81
CA LEU A 38 8.83 -23.28 -0.63
C LEU A 38 7.97 -24.43 -1.15
N TYR A 39 8.60 -25.29 -1.94
CA TYR A 39 8.08 -26.61 -2.32
C TYR A 39 8.71 -27.64 -1.38
N PRO A 40 8.03 -28.06 -0.29
CA PRO A 40 8.64 -28.92 0.72
C PRO A 40 8.73 -30.39 0.32
N GLY A 41 8.04 -30.80 -0.75
CA GLY A 41 7.92 -32.19 -1.16
C GLY A 41 7.82 -32.35 -2.68
N GLY A 42 8.24 -33.53 -3.15
CA GLY A 42 8.44 -33.82 -4.56
C GLY A 42 9.66 -33.09 -5.10
N ASP A 43 10.64 -33.81 -5.65
CA ASP A 43 11.79 -33.19 -6.31
C ASP A 43 11.32 -32.40 -7.55
N MET A 44 11.00 -31.12 -7.34
CA MET A 44 10.40 -30.27 -8.37
C MET A 44 11.39 -29.98 -9.49
N SER A 45 12.67 -29.83 -9.16
CA SER A 45 13.78 -29.74 -10.10
C SER A 45 13.77 -30.91 -11.08
N TRP A 46 13.71 -32.15 -10.57
CA TRP A 46 13.65 -33.33 -11.42
C TRP A 46 12.35 -33.39 -12.23
N LYS A 47 11.19 -33.09 -11.63
CA LYS A 47 9.90 -33.08 -12.34
C LYS A 47 9.87 -32.08 -13.50
N TRP A 48 10.42 -30.88 -13.29
CA TRP A 48 10.50 -29.85 -14.33
C TRP A 48 11.56 -30.15 -15.39
N HIS A 49 12.65 -30.84 -15.03
CA HIS A 49 13.67 -31.23 -15.99
C HIS A 49 13.22 -32.39 -16.89
N SER A 50 12.57 -33.41 -16.29
CA SER A 50 12.09 -34.61 -16.99
C SER A 50 10.80 -34.42 -17.78
N ALA A 51 10.12 -33.28 -17.60
CA ALA A 51 8.77 -33.03 -18.11
C ALA A 51 7.71 -34.08 -17.69
N GLY A 52 7.99 -34.83 -16.61
CA GLY A 52 7.10 -35.84 -16.07
C GLY A 52 5.76 -35.23 -15.63
N GLY A 53 4.66 -35.69 -16.24
CA GLY A 53 3.32 -35.20 -15.92
C GLY A 53 2.96 -33.83 -16.49
N ALA A 54 3.80 -33.23 -17.36
CA ALA A 54 3.56 -31.90 -17.94
C ALA A 54 2.17 -31.75 -18.60
N PHE A 55 1.71 -32.82 -19.27
CA PHE A 55 0.45 -32.84 -20.02
C PHE A 55 -0.76 -33.35 -19.21
N LEU A 56 -0.60 -33.59 -17.91
CA LEU A 56 -1.71 -34.03 -17.05
C LEU A 56 -2.54 -32.82 -16.59
N PRO A 57 -3.79 -32.63 -17.06
CA PRO A 57 -4.52 -31.38 -16.85
C PRO A 57 -4.81 -31.04 -15.39
N ARG A 58 -4.86 -32.04 -14.50
CA ARG A 58 -5.24 -31.88 -13.08
C ARG A 58 -4.10 -32.10 -12.08
N ASN A 59 -2.94 -32.60 -12.55
CA ASN A 59 -1.82 -33.05 -11.71
C ASN A 59 -0.45 -32.67 -12.31
N SER A 60 -0.41 -31.66 -13.19
CA SER A 60 0.85 -31.22 -13.78
C SER A 60 1.73 -30.58 -12.72
N ALA A 61 2.99 -31.04 -12.64
CA ALA A 61 4.00 -30.45 -11.77
C ALA A 61 4.34 -28.99 -12.14
N TYR A 62 3.87 -28.50 -13.28
CA TYR A 62 4.04 -27.12 -13.74
C TYR A 62 2.87 -26.20 -13.36
N ALA A 63 1.73 -26.74 -12.92
CA ALA A 63 0.54 -25.94 -12.67
C ALA A 63 0.77 -24.89 -11.57
N THR A 64 1.35 -25.30 -10.44
CA THR A 64 1.73 -24.40 -9.34
C THR A 64 2.82 -23.40 -9.75
N LEU A 65 3.79 -23.81 -10.58
CA LEU A 65 4.82 -22.92 -11.11
C LEU A 65 4.24 -21.87 -12.06
N ALA A 66 3.33 -22.26 -12.96
CA ALA A 66 2.67 -21.37 -13.90
C ALA A 66 1.74 -20.39 -13.17
N ASN A 67 0.96 -20.87 -12.19
CA ASN A 67 0.17 -20.01 -11.33
C ASN A 67 1.04 -19.03 -10.53
N LEU A 68 2.17 -19.50 -9.98
CA LEU A 68 3.13 -18.64 -9.27
C LEU A 68 3.71 -17.58 -10.20
N HIS A 69 4.02 -17.93 -11.45
CA HIS A 69 4.45 -16.96 -12.46
C HIS A 69 3.39 -15.87 -12.68
N LEU A 70 2.13 -16.25 -12.88
CA LEU A 70 1.03 -15.30 -13.03
C LEU A 70 0.81 -14.45 -11.77
N TYR A 71 1.00 -15.02 -10.59
CA TYR A 71 0.95 -14.31 -9.31
C TYR A 71 2.04 -13.23 -9.22
N VAL A 72 3.29 -13.56 -9.51
CA VAL A 72 4.40 -12.59 -9.39
C VAL A 72 4.44 -11.56 -10.51
N THR A 73 3.80 -11.83 -11.65
CA THR A 73 3.72 -10.85 -12.75
C THR A 73 2.41 -10.07 -12.78
N ASP A 74 1.47 -10.33 -11.87
CA ASP A 74 0.10 -9.79 -11.95
C ASP A 74 -0.56 -10.05 -13.33
N ARG A 75 -0.30 -11.25 -13.88
CA ARG A 75 -0.70 -11.66 -15.23
C ARG A 75 -0.23 -10.70 -16.35
N ALA A 76 0.81 -9.91 -16.10
CA ALA A 76 1.50 -9.12 -17.10
C ALA A 76 2.69 -9.89 -17.66
N ASN A 77 3.33 -9.32 -18.69
CA ASN A 77 4.59 -9.84 -19.19
C ASN A 77 5.66 -9.75 -18.08
N PRO A 78 6.57 -10.75 -17.99
CA PRO A 78 7.69 -10.65 -17.09
C PRO A 78 8.57 -9.44 -17.45
N ARG A 79 9.20 -8.87 -16.42
CA ARG A 79 10.19 -7.80 -16.58
C ARG A 79 11.32 -8.22 -17.51
N TYR A 80 11.84 -7.26 -18.27
CA TYR A 80 13.07 -7.48 -19.02
C TYR A 80 14.26 -7.61 -18.07
N LYS A 81 15.30 -8.32 -18.51
CA LYS A 81 16.53 -8.47 -17.72
C LYS A 81 17.14 -7.09 -17.44
N GLY A 82 17.32 -6.78 -16.15
CA GLY A 82 17.87 -5.49 -15.70
C GLY A 82 16.82 -4.43 -15.37
N GLU A 83 15.53 -4.69 -15.59
CA GLU A 83 14.48 -3.80 -15.09
C GLU A 83 14.32 -3.97 -13.58
N ASP A 84 14.57 -2.89 -12.84
CA ASP A 84 14.33 -2.81 -11.41
C ASP A 84 13.20 -1.82 -11.10
N THR A 85 12.45 -2.13 -10.05
CA THR A 85 11.49 -1.20 -9.48
C THR A 85 12.20 -0.29 -8.48
N TRP A 86 13.31 -0.72 -7.89
CA TRP A 86 14.11 0.08 -6.96
C TRP A 86 14.69 1.33 -7.64
N ILE A 87 14.79 2.41 -6.86
CA ILE A 87 15.32 3.69 -7.31
C ILE A 87 16.32 4.15 -6.27
N ASP A 88 17.59 4.22 -6.68
CA ASP A 88 18.65 4.79 -5.87
C ASP A 88 18.56 6.31 -5.83
N ARG A 89 19.10 6.88 -4.77
CA ARG A 89 19.33 8.33 -4.68
C ARG A 89 20.35 8.71 -5.76
N ASP A 90 20.00 9.67 -6.60
CA ASP A 90 20.90 10.18 -7.63
C ASP A 90 21.88 11.18 -7.00
N PRO A 91 23.19 10.88 -6.95
CA PRO A 91 24.19 11.78 -6.37
C PRO A 91 24.42 13.05 -7.21
N LEU A 92 23.98 13.05 -8.48
CA LEU A 92 24.10 14.19 -9.39
C LEU A 92 22.83 15.06 -9.40
N ALA A 93 21.73 14.59 -8.81
CA ALA A 93 20.52 15.39 -8.70
C ALA A 93 20.79 16.65 -7.85
N PRO A 94 20.21 17.81 -8.23
CA PRO A 94 20.31 19.01 -7.42
C PRO A 94 19.83 18.75 -5.98
N ARG A 95 20.48 19.42 -5.01
CA ARG A 95 20.06 19.33 -3.62
C ARG A 95 18.58 19.75 -3.49
N PRO A 96 17.73 18.96 -2.82
CA PRO A 96 16.34 19.33 -2.61
C PRO A 96 16.19 20.72 -1.98
N ALA A 97 15.35 21.55 -2.59
CA ALA A 97 15.04 22.89 -2.12
C ALA A 97 13.99 22.90 -1.00
N ARG A 98 13.24 21.79 -0.86
CA ARG A 98 12.19 21.62 0.15
C ARG A 98 12.45 20.39 0.99
N SER A 99 12.06 20.44 2.26
CA SER A 99 12.11 19.31 3.17
C SER A 99 10.76 19.08 3.80
N LEU A 100 10.27 17.85 3.70
CA LEU A 100 9.02 17.37 4.27
C LEU A 100 9.34 16.31 5.32
N ARG A 101 8.61 16.31 6.42
CA ARG A 101 8.79 15.36 7.51
C ARG A 101 7.44 14.80 7.96
N ILE A 102 7.33 13.48 8.05
CA ILE A 102 6.12 12.79 8.51
C ILE A 102 6.43 11.76 9.59
N ALA A 103 5.43 11.51 10.43
CA ALA A 103 5.44 10.39 11.34
C ALA A 103 4.93 9.12 10.63
N ARG A 104 5.57 7.99 10.84
CA ARG A 104 5.07 6.64 10.51
C ARG A 104 4.74 5.96 11.82
N LEU A 105 3.45 5.81 12.12
CA LEU A 105 3.01 5.37 13.44
C LEU A 105 3.24 3.87 13.63
N GLN A 106 4.00 3.53 14.66
CA GLN A 106 4.20 2.18 15.14
C GLN A 106 3.04 1.75 16.04
N HIS A 107 2.56 0.53 15.86
CA HIS A 107 1.55 -0.11 16.70
C HIS A 107 1.75 -1.63 16.70
N GLN A 108 0.99 -2.36 17.51
CA GLN A 108 1.09 -3.82 17.67
C GLN A 108 0.71 -4.63 16.42
N GLY A 109 0.18 -3.95 15.39
CA GLY A 109 -0.21 -4.54 14.11
C GLY A 109 0.92 -4.54 13.08
N ASN A 110 0.55 -4.77 11.82
CA ASN A 110 1.51 -4.76 10.72
C ASN A 110 1.69 -3.33 10.21
N TRP A 111 2.36 -2.50 11.00
CA TRP A 111 2.52 -1.06 10.75
C TRP A 111 3.52 -0.73 9.61
N ASP A 112 4.38 -1.69 9.26
CA ASP A 112 5.36 -1.56 8.17
C ASP A 112 5.46 -2.82 7.30
N PRO A 113 4.40 -3.15 6.55
CA PRO A 113 4.40 -4.34 5.70
C PRO A 113 5.42 -4.25 4.56
N GLU A 114 5.69 -3.03 4.08
CA GLU A 114 6.49 -2.74 2.89
C GLU A 114 7.48 -1.59 3.17
N PRO A 115 8.51 -1.81 4.02
CA PRO A 115 9.44 -0.78 4.50
C PRO A 115 10.13 0.00 3.38
N ALA A 116 10.47 -0.70 2.29
CA ALA A 116 11.17 -0.11 1.15
C ALA A 116 10.33 0.93 0.38
N GLY A 117 9.01 0.94 0.56
CA GLY A 117 8.10 1.84 -0.18
C GLY A 117 8.36 3.31 0.12
N TRP A 118 8.53 3.66 1.40
CA TRP A 118 8.80 5.04 1.80
C TRP A 118 10.21 5.50 1.44
N VAL A 119 11.20 4.61 1.54
CA VAL A 119 12.57 4.91 1.12
C VAL A 119 12.60 5.18 -0.38
N ARG A 120 11.93 4.33 -1.17
CA ARG A 120 11.80 4.51 -2.61
C ARG A 120 11.08 5.82 -2.97
N LEU A 121 9.99 6.14 -2.26
CA LEU A 121 9.29 7.42 -2.44
C LEU A 121 10.22 8.60 -2.14
N ALA A 122 10.98 8.57 -1.04
CA ALA A 122 11.92 9.63 -0.69
C ALA A 122 12.98 9.84 -1.79
N ASN A 123 13.55 8.75 -2.32
CA ASN A 123 14.50 8.82 -3.43
C ASN A 123 13.86 9.40 -4.70
N LEU A 124 12.64 8.98 -5.04
CA LEU A 124 11.89 9.52 -6.18
C LEU A 124 11.65 11.03 -6.06
N LEU A 125 11.16 11.47 -4.90
CA LEU A 125 10.85 12.87 -4.65
C LEU A 125 12.11 13.75 -4.68
N ALA A 126 13.22 13.25 -4.16
CA ALA A 126 14.47 13.99 -4.24
C ALA A 126 15.01 14.07 -5.66
N ASN A 127 15.06 12.95 -6.37
CA ASN A 127 15.63 12.89 -7.71
C ASN A 127 14.80 13.69 -8.74
N ARG A 128 13.47 13.72 -8.59
CA ARG A 128 12.56 14.27 -9.63
C ARG A 128 11.82 15.53 -9.23
N ASN A 129 11.60 15.76 -7.95
CA ASN A 129 10.75 16.84 -7.46
C ASN A 129 11.50 17.86 -6.58
N GLY A 130 12.79 17.63 -6.30
CA GLY A 130 13.60 18.51 -5.44
C GLY A 130 13.07 18.59 -4.01
N ILE A 131 12.48 17.49 -3.52
CA ILE A 131 11.90 17.37 -2.17
C ILE A 131 12.68 16.31 -1.38
N GLU A 132 13.21 16.71 -0.22
CA GLU A 132 13.74 15.78 0.77
C GLU A 132 12.58 15.29 1.64
N LEU A 133 12.30 14.00 1.65
CA LEU A 133 11.27 13.41 2.50
C LEU A 133 11.93 12.60 3.62
N GLN A 134 11.72 13.05 4.86
CA GLN A 134 12.06 12.30 6.06
C GLN A 134 10.81 11.62 6.63
N VAL A 135 10.90 10.30 6.82
CA VAL A 135 9.85 9.47 7.41
C VAL A 135 10.37 8.92 8.72
N ASP A 136 9.80 9.36 9.84
CA ASP A 136 10.23 8.92 11.16
C ASP A 136 9.30 7.82 11.68
N PRO A 137 9.79 6.59 11.90
CA PRO A 137 9.05 5.58 12.66
C PRO A 137 8.94 6.04 14.12
N VAL A 138 7.72 6.26 14.60
CA VAL A 138 7.45 6.81 15.94
C VAL A 138 6.24 6.14 16.57
N PHE A 139 6.17 6.10 17.90
CA PHE A 139 4.90 5.80 18.56
C PHE A 139 4.01 7.05 18.54
N VAL A 140 2.75 6.89 18.95
CA VAL A 140 1.77 7.98 18.96
C VAL A 140 2.24 9.23 19.74
N PRO A 141 2.88 9.13 20.92
CA PRO A 141 3.34 10.32 21.66
C PRO A 141 4.28 11.22 20.86
N GLU A 142 5.22 10.63 20.12
CA GLU A 142 6.26 11.39 19.42
C GLU A 142 5.78 11.97 18.08
N ALA A 143 4.58 11.61 17.63
CA ALA A 143 3.97 12.15 16.42
C ALA A 143 3.52 13.62 16.56
N ALA A 144 3.42 14.16 17.78
CA ALA A 144 2.94 15.52 18.05
C ALA A 144 3.77 16.63 17.38
N VAL A 145 5.03 16.36 17.02
CA VAL A 145 5.90 17.33 16.32
C VAL A 145 5.72 17.31 14.80
N HIS A 146 4.89 16.41 14.27
CA HIS A 146 4.61 16.25 12.85
C HIS A 146 3.23 16.80 12.50
N ARG A 147 3.09 17.36 11.29
CA ARG A 147 1.78 17.83 10.79
C ARG A 147 0.95 16.70 10.17
N LEU A 148 1.60 15.62 9.77
CA LEU A 148 1.01 14.45 9.12
C LEU A 148 1.62 13.17 9.71
N ALA A 149 0.76 12.21 10.03
CA ALA A 149 1.14 10.91 10.53
C ALA A 149 0.47 9.82 9.68
N HIS A 150 1.26 8.84 9.23
CA HIS A 150 0.80 7.72 8.41
C HIS A 150 0.51 6.50 9.28
N ILE A 151 -0.68 5.91 9.09
CA ILE A 151 -1.11 4.66 9.70
C ILE A 151 -1.41 3.67 8.57
N THR A 152 -0.94 2.44 8.69
CA THR A 152 -1.29 1.38 7.76
C THR A 152 -1.40 0.06 8.50
N ASP A 153 -2.24 -0.84 8.02
CA ASP A 153 -2.23 -2.22 8.47
C ASP A 153 -2.78 -3.13 7.36
N THR A 154 -2.46 -4.40 7.48
CA THR A 154 -2.98 -5.51 6.69
C THR A 154 -4.19 -6.19 7.33
N ARG A 155 -4.49 -5.86 8.59
CA ARG A 155 -5.61 -6.38 9.38
C ARG A 155 -6.25 -5.24 10.18
N SER A 156 -7.27 -5.55 10.98
CA SER A 156 -7.93 -4.53 11.82
C SER A 156 -6.95 -3.87 12.79
N LEU A 157 -6.98 -2.54 12.82
CA LEU A 157 -6.19 -1.72 13.73
C LEU A 157 -6.55 -2.02 15.18
N GLN A 158 -5.53 -2.11 16.03
CA GLN A 158 -5.64 -2.34 17.46
C GLN A 158 -4.84 -1.27 18.18
N PHE A 159 -5.54 -0.32 18.79
CA PHE A 159 -4.96 0.69 19.68
C PHE A 159 -5.55 0.50 21.07
N ASP A 160 -4.70 0.58 22.10
CA ASP A 160 -5.19 0.60 23.47
C ASP A 160 -5.74 1.99 23.84
N GLU A 161 -6.36 2.10 25.01
CA GLU A 161 -6.96 3.36 25.46
C GLU A 161 -5.92 4.49 25.65
N SER A 162 -4.66 4.15 25.94
CA SER A 162 -3.58 5.15 26.05
C SER A 162 -3.23 5.72 24.69
N ASP A 163 -3.05 4.85 23.69
CA ASP A 163 -2.76 5.26 22.32
C ASP A 163 -3.93 6.02 21.70
N LYS A 164 -5.17 5.61 21.96
CA LYS A 164 -6.37 6.35 21.55
C LYS A 164 -6.38 7.76 22.13
N ALA A 165 -6.13 7.91 23.43
CA ALA A 165 -6.08 9.23 24.07
C ALA A 165 -5.00 10.13 23.45
N ARG A 166 -3.84 9.56 23.08
CA ARG A 166 -2.74 10.29 22.43
C ARG A 166 -3.03 10.61 20.96
N LEU A 167 -3.68 9.71 20.23
CA LEU A 167 -4.13 9.96 18.86
C LEU A 167 -5.11 11.13 18.83
N ARG A 168 -6.04 11.15 19.80
CA ARG A 168 -6.95 12.29 19.99
C ARG A 168 -6.19 13.58 20.27
N GLN A 169 -5.21 13.57 21.17
CA GLN A 169 -4.38 14.77 21.43
C GLN A 169 -3.62 15.25 20.19
N TYR A 170 -3.06 14.32 19.40
CA TYR A 170 -2.39 14.63 18.14
C TYR A 170 -3.34 15.31 17.14
N ILE A 171 -4.55 14.75 16.96
CA ILE A 171 -5.57 15.32 16.08
C ILE A 171 -6.03 16.68 16.61
N ASP A 172 -6.33 16.81 17.91
CA ASP A 172 -6.78 18.05 18.55
C ASP A 172 -5.70 19.16 18.46
N GLY A 173 -4.41 18.78 18.53
CA GLY A 173 -3.26 19.66 18.28
C GLY A 173 -3.08 20.08 16.82
N GLY A 174 -4.03 19.73 15.94
CA GLY A 174 -4.04 20.12 14.54
C GLY A 174 -3.44 19.08 13.61
N GLY A 175 -2.94 17.95 14.12
CA GLY A 175 -2.42 16.84 13.32
C GLY A 175 -3.45 16.26 12.35
N VAL A 176 -2.95 15.68 11.25
CA VAL A 176 -3.75 14.94 10.27
C VAL A 176 -3.22 13.53 10.15
N LEU A 177 -4.12 12.56 10.00
CA LEU A 177 -3.79 11.16 9.73
C LEU A 177 -3.90 10.87 8.24
N LEU A 178 -2.93 10.14 7.68
CA LEU A 178 -3.09 9.44 6.41
C LEU A 178 -3.21 7.95 6.72
N PHE A 179 -4.35 7.36 6.41
CA PHE A 179 -4.57 5.94 6.55
C PHE A 179 -4.62 5.25 5.18
N ASP A 180 -3.92 4.13 5.03
CA ASP A 180 -4.15 3.19 3.93
C ASP A 180 -4.33 1.76 4.44
N ALA A 181 -5.28 1.03 3.84
CA ALA A 181 -5.40 -0.40 4.06
C ALA A 181 -4.41 -1.14 3.15
N ALA A 182 -3.29 -1.59 3.70
CA ALA A 182 -2.24 -2.24 2.94
C ALA A 182 -2.76 -3.51 2.26
N GLY A 183 -2.45 -3.67 0.97
CA GLY A 183 -2.99 -4.72 0.10
C GLY A 183 -4.49 -4.61 -0.20
N GLY A 184 -5.16 -3.55 0.26
CA GLY A 184 -6.61 -3.34 0.17
C GLY A 184 -7.39 -4.21 1.15
N SER A 185 -6.80 -4.49 2.32
CA SER A 185 -7.41 -5.33 3.35
C SER A 185 -8.80 -4.79 3.78
N PRO A 186 -9.88 -5.57 3.57
CA PRO A 186 -11.22 -5.17 4.02
C PRO A 186 -11.30 -5.02 5.54
N GLU A 187 -10.56 -5.84 6.28
CA GLU A 187 -10.49 -5.83 7.74
C GLU A 187 -9.82 -4.57 8.28
N ALA A 188 -8.74 -4.12 7.63
CA ALA A 188 -8.08 -2.86 7.96
C ALA A 188 -8.98 -1.66 7.61
N ALA A 189 -9.50 -1.63 6.38
CA ALA A 189 -10.38 -0.56 5.90
C ALA A 189 -11.63 -0.39 6.78
N ALA A 190 -12.24 -1.49 7.23
CA ALA A 190 -13.41 -1.47 8.10
C ALA A 190 -13.10 -1.06 9.55
N SER A 191 -11.83 -1.05 9.97
CA SER A 191 -11.44 -0.75 11.36
C SER A 191 -11.11 0.71 11.64
N PHE A 192 -10.68 1.47 10.63
CA PHE A 192 -10.21 2.85 10.85
C PHE A 192 -11.35 3.84 11.14
N GLU A 193 -12.48 3.70 10.45
CA GLU A 193 -13.64 4.56 10.66
C GLU A 193 -14.28 4.37 12.06
N PRO A 194 -14.46 3.13 12.57
CA PRO A 194 -14.80 2.91 13.97
C PRO A 194 -13.82 3.54 14.95
N LEU A 195 -12.50 3.43 14.73
CA LEU A 195 -11.48 4.07 15.56
C LEU A 195 -11.74 5.59 15.64
N LEU A 196 -11.95 6.27 14.52
CA LEU A 196 -12.23 7.71 14.52
C LEU A 196 -13.51 8.07 15.31
N ARG A 197 -14.55 7.22 15.24
CA ARG A 197 -15.80 7.41 15.99
C ARG A 197 -15.64 7.14 17.49
N GLU A 198 -14.74 6.25 17.89
CA GLU A 198 -14.39 6.05 19.29
C GLU A 198 -13.63 7.26 19.86
N LEU A 199 -12.72 7.84 19.07
CA LEU A 199 -12.01 9.06 19.47
C LEU A 199 -12.95 10.27 19.60
N TYR A 200 -13.93 10.37 18.70
CA TYR A 200 -14.85 11.51 18.59
C TYR A 200 -16.29 11.04 18.29
N PRO A 201 -17.05 10.62 19.32
CA PRO A 201 -18.43 10.21 19.14
C PRO A 201 -19.29 11.36 18.58
N TYR A 202 -20.00 11.11 17.47
CA TYR A 202 -20.96 12.05 16.83
C TYR A 202 -20.39 13.35 16.23
N HIS A 203 -19.06 13.51 16.14
CA HIS A 203 -18.41 14.74 15.65
C HIS A 203 -17.52 14.54 14.42
N VAL A 204 -17.61 13.39 13.75
CA VAL A 204 -16.79 13.08 12.56
C VAL A 204 -17.69 12.76 11.38
N THR A 205 -17.54 13.54 10.33
CA THR A 205 -18.13 13.30 9.01
C THR A 205 -17.08 12.64 8.13
N ILE A 206 -17.40 11.50 7.50
CA ILE A 206 -16.48 10.80 6.61
C ILE A 206 -17.12 10.65 5.24
N GLU A 207 -16.58 11.36 4.26
CA GLU A 207 -17.15 11.48 2.92
C GLU A 207 -16.10 11.23 1.84
N PRO A 208 -16.50 10.83 0.62
CA PRO A 208 -15.59 10.83 -0.52
C PRO A 208 -14.94 12.21 -0.70
N LEU A 209 -13.63 12.24 -0.95
CA LEU A 209 -12.91 13.48 -1.20
C LEU A 209 -13.29 13.98 -2.61
N PRO A 210 -13.92 15.17 -2.74
CA PRO A 210 -14.33 15.69 -4.05
C PRO A 210 -13.16 15.86 -5.02
N LEU A 211 -13.38 15.66 -6.32
CA LEU A 211 -12.32 15.72 -7.33
C LEU A 211 -11.75 17.13 -7.55
N ASP A 212 -12.50 18.18 -7.17
CA ASP A 212 -12.06 19.57 -7.17
C ASP A 212 -11.29 19.97 -5.90
N HIS A 213 -11.11 19.05 -4.95
CA HIS A 213 -10.35 19.31 -3.73
C HIS A 213 -8.87 19.61 -4.04
N PRO A 214 -8.23 20.59 -3.37
CA PRO A 214 -6.84 20.99 -3.65
C PRO A 214 -5.79 19.86 -3.61
N ILE A 215 -6.01 18.80 -2.82
CA ILE A 215 -5.15 17.59 -2.82
C ILE A 215 -4.96 17.05 -4.23
N TYR A 216 -5.95 17.14 -5.11
CA TYR A 216 -5.84 16.65 -6.48
C TYR A 216 -5.23 17.67 -7.45
N HIS A 217 -4.84 18.87 -7.00
CA HIS A 217 -4.39 19.98 -7.85
C HIS A 217 -3.07 20.61 -7.35
N MET A 218 -2.04 19.79 -7.19
CA MET A 218 -0.78 20.19 -6.53
C MET A 218 0.36 20.51 -7.51
N LYS A 219 0.07 20.69 -8.80
CA LYS A 219 1.07 20.90 -9.85
C LYS A 219 1.98 22.10 -9.60
N SER A 220 1.45 23.21 -9.06
CA SER A 220 2.21 24.41 -8.72
C SER A 220 3.28 24.17 -7.63
N LEU A 221 3.07 23.16 -6.79
CA LEU A 221 3.99 22.75 -5.72
C LEU A 221 4.79 21.49 -6.11
N GLY A 222 4.92 21.18 -7.40
CA GLY A 222 5.69 20.02 -7.88
C GLY A 222 4.99 18.67 -7.68
N GLY A 223 3.69 18.69 -7.41
CA GLY A 223 2.80 17.54 -7.47
C GLY A 223 2.23 17.33 -8.88
N GLU A 224 1.03 16.75 -8.96
CA GLU A 224 0.28 16.55 -10.20
C GLU A 224 -1.15 17.06 -10.06
N ASP A 225 -1.80 17.28 -11.21
CA ASP A 225 -3.26 17.38 -11.28
C ASP A 225 -3.81 15.97 -11.53
N ILE A 226 -4.67 15.48 -10.65
CA ILE A 226 -5.14 14.08 -10.62
C ILE A 226 -6.66 14.03 -10.75
N ASP A 227 -7.14 13.93 -11.98
CA ASP A 227 -8.55 13.64 -12.29
C ASP A 227 -8.80 12.13 -12.49
N ARG A 228 -7.75 11.38 -12.82
CA ARG A 228 -7.79 9.94 -13.08
C ARG A 228 -6.64 9.20 -12.45
N VAL A 229 -6.91 7.94 -12.10
CA VAL A 229 -5.95 7.02 -11.52
C VAL A 229 -5.98 5.68 -12.24
N ARG A 230 -4.90 4.91 -12.12
CA ARG A 230 -4.85 3.51 -12.50
C ARG A 230 -4.89 2.66 -11.24
N TYR A 231 -5.75 1.67 -11.24
CA TYR A 231 -5.78 0.62 -10.23
C TYR A 231 -4.91 -0.56 -10.68
N ARG A 232 -4.42 -1.35 -9.71
CA ARG A 232 -3.85 -2.68 -9.97
C ARG A 232 -4.89 -3.57 -10.63
N ARG A 233 -4.43 -4.59 -11.34
CA ARG A 233 -5.34 -5.51 -12.03
C ARG A 233 -6.14 -6.30 -10.99
N ARG A 234 -7.46 -6.14 -11.01
CA ARG A 234 -8.37 -6.98 -10.22
C ARG A 234 -8.72 -8.24 -11.00
N GLU A 235 -9.11 -9.29 -10.28
CA GLU A 235 -9.67 -10.50 -10.90
C GLU A 235 -11.13 -10.31 -11.35
N SER A 236 -11.82 -9.28 -10.84
CA SER A 236 -13.21 -8.99 -11.20
C SER A 236 -13.32 -8.21 -12.52
N ASN A 237 -14.26 -8.61 -13.38
CA ASN A 237 -14.61 -7.93 -14.64
C ASN A 237 -15.43 -6.63 -14.43
N LEU A 238 -15.34 -6.00 -13.27
CA LEU A 238 -16.07 -4.77 -13.00
C LEU A 238 -15.26 -3.58 -13.51
N ASP A 239 -15.87 -2.80 -14.41
CA ASP A 239 -15.31 -1.53 -14.88
C ASP A 239 -15.25 -0.54 -13.72
N ILE A 240 -14.11 -0.49 -13.06
CA ILE A 240 -13.84 0.52 -12.04
C ILE A 240 -13.67 1.85 -12.76
N VAL A 241 -14.54 2.80 -12.42
CA VAL A 241 -14.38 4.19 -12.83
C VAL A 241 -12.99 4.66 -12.36
N PRO A 242 -12.10 5.08 -13.27
CA PRO A 242 -10.69 5.31 -12.98
C PRO A 242 -10.46 6.68 -12.33
N ILE A 243 -11.21 6.98 -11.28
CA ILE A 243 -11.09 8.20 -10.45
C ILE A 243 -10.51 7.83 -9.08
N PRO A 244 -9.79 8.73 -8.40
CA PRO A 244 -9.32 8.49 -7.04
C PRO A 244 -10.50 8.33 -6.08
N ARG A 245 -10.35 7.45 -5.08
CA ARG A 245 -11.39 7.09 -4.10
C ARG A 245 -10.97 7.40 -2.67
N LEU A 246 -10.10 8.41 -2.48
CA LEU A 246 -9.78 8.88 -1.14
C LEU A 246 -11.05 9.41 -0.47
N ARG A 247 -11.16 9.19 0.84
CA ARG A 247 -12.18 9.79 1.69
C ARG A 247 -11.50 10.76 2.65
N ALA A 248 -12.21 11.81 3.05
CA ALA A 248 -11.78 12.68 4.12
C ALA A 248 -12.68 12.49 5.35
N ALA A 249 -12.05 12.37 6.51
CA ALA A 249 -12.72 12.54 7.80
C ALA A 249 -12.53 13.98 8.25
N SER A 250 -13.64 14.66 8.52
CA SER A 250 -13.67 16.06 8.93
C SER A 250 -14.38 16.23 10.27
N ARG A 251 -13.89 17.18 11.07
CA ARG A 251 -14.46 17.60 12.35
C ARG A 251 -14.36 19.10 12.47
N ASP A 252 -15.44 19.76 12.86
CA ASP A 252 -15.52 21.22 13.04
C ASP A 252 -14.98 22.00 11.83
N GLY A 253 -15.32 21.55 10.60
CA GLY A 253 -14.87 22.16 9.34
C GLY A 253 -13.43 21.81 8.92
N ARG A 254 -12.66 21.10 9.75
CA ARG A 254 -11.26 20.73 9.47
C ARG A 254 -11.11 19.25 9.12
N ILE A 255 -10.32 18.94 8.10
CA ILE A 255 -9.90 17.56 7.79
C ILE A 255 -8.96 17.06 8.90
N ILE A 256 -9.31 15.94 9.52
CA ILE A 256 -8.51 15.25 10.54
C ILE A 256 -7.87 13.97 10.00
N ALA A 257 -8.42 13.37 8.95
CA ALA A 257 -7.80 12.22 8.29
C ALA A 257 -8.11 12.16 6.79
N ILE A 258 -7.14 11.66 6.02
CA ILE A 258 -7.32 11.19 4.65
C ILE A 258 -7.26 9.65 4.69
N ILE A 259 -8.25 9.01 4.08
CA ILE A 259 -8.50 7.57 4.19
C ILE A 259 -8.45 6.96 2.80
N SER A 260 -7.63 5.93 2.65
CA SER A 260 -7.57 5.07 1.46
C SER A 260 -7.94 3.64 1.86
N ALA A 261 -9.08 3.14 1.37
CA ALA A 261 -9.43 1.73 1.52
C ALA A 261 -8.61 0.85 0.54
N GLU A 262 -8.12 1.46 -0.54
CA GLU A 262 -7.22 0.87 -1.52
C GLU A 262 -5.77 0.96 -1.07
N ASP A 263 -4.97 -0.06 -1.40
CA ASP A 263 -3.53 -0.10 -1.14
C ASP A 263 -2.80 1.09 -1.76
N LEU A 264 -2.09 1.85 -0.91
CA LEU A 264 -1.06 2.79 -1.32
C LEU A 264 0.33 2.20 -1.06
N SER A 265 0.49 1.51 0.07
CA SER A 265 1.75 0.95 0.58
C SER A 265 2.47 0.04 -0.42
N GLY A 266 1.79 -0.97 -0.97
CA GLY A 266 2.37 -1.83 -2.01
C GLY A 266 2.67 -1.07 -3.30
N GLY A 267 1.82 -0.09 -3.65
CA GLY A 267 2.05 0.86 -4.74
C GLY A 267 3.38 1.62 -4.63
N LEU A 268 3.74 2.07 -3.43
CA LEU A 268 4.98 2.83 -3.19
C LEU A 268 6.25 2.03 -3.47
N VAL A 269 6.24 0.71 -3.22
CA VAL A 269 7.38 -0.18 -3.53
C VAL A 269 7.54 -0.40 -5.04
N GLY A 270 6.43 -0.40 -5.77
CA GLY A 270 6.43 -0.48 -7.23
C GLY A 270 6.49 -1.87 -7.83
N TYR A 271 6.38 -2.93 -7.04
CA TYR A 271 6.35 -4.31 -7.55
C TYR A 271 4.99 -4.68 -8.17
N SER A 272 5.02 -5.65 -9.08
CA SER A 272 3.83 -6.36 -9.58
C SER A 272 3.57 -7.59 -8.73
N THR A 273 2.34 -7.79 -8.28
CA THR A 273 1.87 -9.03 -7.64
C THR A 273 0.34 -9.06 -7.74
N ALA A 274 -0.20 -10.21 -8.12
CA ALA A 274 -1.64 -10.43 -8.21
C ALA A 274 -2.29 -10.51 -6.83
N GLY A 275 -3.57 -10.17 -6.75
CA GLY A 275 -4.38 -10.32 -5.54
C GLY A 275 -4.28 -9.14 -4.56
N LEU A 276 -3.61 -8.05 -4.95
CA LEU A 276 -3.63 -6.80 -4.20
C LEU A 276 -4.71 -5.88 -4.73
N GLU A 277 -5.49 -5.32 -3.82
CA GLU A 277 -6.59 -4.42 -4.14
C GLU A 277 -6.15 -2.97 -3.89
N GLY A 278 -5.70 -2.27 -4.92
CA GLY A 278 -5.37 -0.85 -4.76
C GLY A 278 -4.80 -0.14 -5.96
N TYR A 279 -4.09 0.96 -5.72
CA TYR A 279 -3.59 1.83 -6.78
C TYR A 279 -2.37 1.22 -7.45
N ALA A 280 -2.28 1.38 -8.78
CA ALA A 280 -1.06 1.06 -9.51
C ALA A 280 0.08 1.98 -9.02
N PRO A 281 1.36 1.52 -9.08
CA PRO A 281 2.48 2.25 -8.51
C PRO A 281 2.56 3.74 -8.85
N GLY A 282 2.37 4.11 -10.13
CA GLY A 282 2.38 5.51 -10.55
C GLY A 282 1.32 6.34 -9.85
N SER A 283 0.07 5.85 -9.78
CA SER A 283 -1.03 6.56 -9.11
C SER A 283 -0.85 6.64 -7.60
N ALA A 284 -0.35 5.57 -6.95
CA ALA A 284 -0.05 5.61 -5.53
C ALA A 284 1.00 6.67 -5.18
N ILE A 285 2.08 6.75 -5.96
CA ILE A 285 3.14 7.75 -5.80
C ILE A 285 2.59 9.17 -6.00
N SER A 286 1.81 9.40 -7.06
CA SER A 286 1.22 10.72 -7.33
C SER A 286 0.27 11.15 -6.21
N LEU A 287 -0.61 10.26 -5.74
CA LEU A 287 -1.55 10.54 -4.65
C LEU A 287 -0.82 10.85 -3.34
N VAL A 288 0.12 10.00 -2.92
CA VAL A 288 0.86 10.23 -1.67
C VAL A 288 1.69 11.51 -1.76
N ARG A 289 2.38 11.78 -2.87
CA ARG A 289 3.11 13.04 -3.07
C ARG A 289 2.20 14.25 -2.93
N ASN A 290 1.03 14.21 -3.56
CA ASN A 290 0.06 15.29 -3.49
C ASN A 290 -0.46 15.52 -2.06
N ILE A 291 -0.77 14.46 -1.31
CA ILE A 291 -1.18 14.55 0.10
C ILE A 291 -0.07 15.16 0.96
N LEU A 292 1.19 14.75 0.75
CA LEU A 292 2.35 15.31 1.45
C LEU A 292 2.48 16.80 1.18
N LEU A 293 2.43 17.20 -0.09
CA LEU A 293 2.53 18.61 -0.47
C LEU A 293 1.36 19.43 0.08
N TRP A 294 0.12 18.93 -0.02
CA TRP A 294 -1.06 19.64 0.47
C TRP A 294 -0.98 19.90 1.98
N ARG A 295 -0.48 18.94 2.75
CA ARG A 295 -0.46 19.06 4.21
C ARG A 295 0.77 19.80 4.75
N LEU A 296 1.91 19.64 4.09
CA LEU A 296 3.21 20.04 4.64
C LEU A 296 3.78 21.29 3.99
N ASP A 297 3.27 21.70 2.84
CA ASP A 297 3.69 22.95 2.22
C ASP A 297 3.05 24.14 2.98
N PRO A 298 3.84 25.13 3.43
CA PRO A 298 3.31 26.32 4.10
C PRO A 298 2.36 27.14 3.21
N ALA A 299 2.48 27.03 1.88
CA ALA A 299 1.67 27.77 0.93
C ALA A 299 0.26 27.18 0.71
N SER A 300 0.01 25.95 1.18
CA SER A 300 -1.30 25.27 1.09
C SER A 300 -2.09 25.30 2.41
N GLY A 301 -1.66 26.13 3.37
CA GLY A 301 -2.39 26.34 4.62
C GLY A 301 -3.85 26.75 4.36
N PRO A 302 -4.81 26.26 5.16
CA PRO A 302 -6.20 26.70 5.03
C PRO A 302 -6.27 28.21 5.22
N SER A 303 -7.02 28.89 4.36
CA SER A 303 -7.79 30.04 4.84
C SER A 303 -8.63 29.48 6.00
N ASP A 304 -8.35 29.92 7.22
CA ASP A 304 -9.20 29.62 8.39
C ASP A 304 -10.70 29.84 8.09
#